data_AF-A0A2I2Y5S9-F1
#
_entry.id   AF-A0A2I2Y5S9-F1
#
_cell.length_a   1.000
_cell.length_b   1.000
_cell.length_c   1.000
_cell.angle_alpha   90.00
_cell.angle_beta   90.00
_cell.angle_gamma   90.00
#
_symmetry.space_group_name_H-M   'P 1'
#
loop_
_entity.id
_entity.type
_entity.pdbx_description
1 polymer ?
#
loop_
_entity_poly.entity_id
_entity_poly.type
_entity_poly.pdbx_seq_one_letter_code
_entity_poly.pdbx_strand_id
1 'polypeptide(L)'
;MFPFLFQTAALRAVGNIITGTDEQTQVVLNCDALLHFPALLTHPKEKINKEAVWFLSNITAGSQQQVQAVIDANLVPKEAAWAISNLKVSGRKDQVAYLIQQNVIPPFCNLLTVKDAQVVVLLNGLSNILKMAKDKPGNLIEEDGGLEKIKQLQNHENEDIYKLAYEIIDQFVCSDDN
;
A
#
# COMPACT_ATOMS: atom_id res chain seq x y z
N MET A 1 20.87 -23.32 -10.31
CA MET A 1 21.00 -22.00 -10.96
C MET A 1 19.82 -21.68 -11.90
N PHE A 2 19.23 -22.66 -12.58
CA PHE A 2 18.12 -22.50 -13.55
C PHE A 2 16.71 -22.11 -13.05
N PRO A 3 16.20 -22.52 -11.87
CA PRO A 3 14.77 -22.28 -11.53
C PRO A 3 14.42 -20.82 -11.25
N PHE A 4 15.39 -19.99 -10.86
CA PHE A 4 15.15 -18.59 -10.45
C PHE A 4 14.95 -17.62 -11.62
N LEU A 5 15.67 -17.84 -12.73
CA LEU A 5 15.48 -17.06 -13.96
C LEU A 5 14.08 -17.32 -14.52
N PHE A 6 13.63 -18.58 -14.45
CA PHE A 6 12.28 -18.96 -14.88
C PHE A 6 11.20 -18.29 -14.03
N GLN A 7 11.32 -18.33 -12.70
CA GLN A 7 10.37 -17.66 -11.80
C GLN A 7 10.32 -16.14 -12.04
N THR A 8 11.48 -15.50 -12.23
CA THR A 8 11.52 -14.05 -12.48
C THR A 8 10.90 -13.69 -13.84
N ALA A 9 11.19 -14.46 -14.89
CA ALA A 9 10.62 -14.24 -16.22
C ALA A 9 9.12 -14.53 -16.28
N ALA A 10 8.66 -15.61 -15.61
CA ALA A 10 7.24 -15.94 -15.49
C ALA A 10 6.49 -14.84 -14.73
N LEU A 11 7.00 -14.41 -13.58
CA LEU A 11 6.39 -13.35 -12.78
C LEU A 11 6.32 -12.03 -13.55
N ARG A 12 7.35 -11.70 -14.33
CA ARG A 12 7.37 -10.54 -15.22
C ARG A 12 6.33 -10.65 -16.34
N ALA A 13 6.23 -11.83 -16.97
CA ALA A 13 5.28 -12.07 -18.06
C ALA A 13 3.83 -11.96 -17.57
N VAL A 14 3.49 -12.61 -16.45
CA VAL A 14 2.16 -12.51 -15.85
C VAL A 14 1.92 -11.10 -15.30
N GLY A 15 2.95 -10.48 -14.74
CA GLY A 15 2.95 -9.09 -14.30
C GLY A 15 2.56 -8.10 -15.40
N ASN A 16 3.01 -8.31 -16.63
CA ASN A 16 2.62 -7.50 -17.78
C ASN A 16 1.16 -7.72 -18.21
N ILE A 17 0.55 -8.87 -17.88
CA ILE A 17 -0.87 -9.14 -18.17
C ILE A 17 -1.74 -8.34 -17.20
N ILE A 18 -1.39 -8.33 -15.90
CA ILE A 18 -2.15 -7.62 -14.86
C ILE A 18 -1.96 -6.09 -14.89
N THR A 19 -1.02 -5.56 -15.67
CA THR A 19 -0.93 -4.11 -15.96
C THR A 19 -1.92 -3.66 -17.05
N GLY A 20 -2.68 -4.60 -17.61
CA GLY A 20 -3.69 -4.35 -18.63
C GLY A 20 -5.04 -3.90 -18.05
N THR A 21 -6.14 -4.38 -18.62
CA THR A 21 -7.49 -4.07 -18.14
C THR A 21 -7.87 -4.89 -16.90
N ASP A 22 -8.89 -4.44 -16.16
CA ASP A 22 -9.42 -5.18 -15.01
C ASP A 22 -9.83 -6.61 -15.38
N GLU A 23 -10.36 -6.83 -16.60
CA GLU A 23 -10.69 -8.18 -17.07
C GLU A 23 -9.45 -9.05 -17.26
N GLN A 24 -8.35 -8.49 -17.77
CA GLN A 24 -7.08 -9.20 -17.92
C GLN A 24 -6.50 -9.59 -16.56
N THR A 25 -6.56 -8.67 -15.59
CA THR A 25 -6.19 -8.94 -14.20
C THR A 25 -7.06 -10.03 -13.59
N GLN A 26 -8.38 -10.01 -13.85
CA GLN A 26 -9.30 -11.00 -13.33
C GLN A 26 -9.03 -12.41 -13.89
N VAL A 27 -8.65 -12.53 -15.16
CA VAL A 27 -8.26 -13.84 -15.75
C VAL A 27 -7.07 -14.44 -14.99
N VAL A 28 -6.10 -13.60 -14.60
CA VAL A 28 -4.94 -14.06 -13.82
C VAL A 28 -5.36 -14.47 -12.40
N LEU A 29 -6.24 -13.71 -11.76
CA LEU A 29 -6.77 -14.06 -10.44
C LEU A 29 -7.57 -15.38 -10.46
N ASN A 30 -8.33 -15.63 -11.52
CA ASN A 30 -9.11 -16.86 -11.70
C ASN A 30 -8.23 -18.11 -11.89
N CYS A 31 -6.93 -17.94 -12.15
CA CYS A 31 -5.95 -19.03 -12.23
C CYS A 31 -5.28 -19.31 -10.88
N ASP A 32 -5.88 -18.90 -9.77
CA ASP A 32 -5.36 -19.05 -8.40
C ASP A 32 -3.95 -18.49 -8.20
N ALA A 33 -3.57 -17.47 -8.99
CA ALA A 33 -2.23 -16.90 -8.97
C ALA A 33 -1.80 -16.46 -7.57
N LEU A 34 -2.75 -15.97 -6.75
CA LEU A 34 -2.54 -15.52 -5.38
C LEU A 34 -2.02 -16.63 -4.44
N LEU A 35 -2.38 -17.90 -4.65
CA LEU A 35 -1.95 -19.01 -3.76
C LEU A 35 -0.42 -19.18 -3.72
N HIS A 36 0.28 -18.70 -4.74
CA HIS A 36 1.73 -18.81 -4.84
C HIS A 36 2.48 -17.65 -4.16
N PHE A 37 1.79 -16.55 -3.84
CA PHE A 37 2.42 -15.34 -3.32
C PHE A 37 3.03 -15.45 -1.92
N PRO A 38 2.52 -16.26 -0.97
CA PRO A 38 3.18 -16.40 0.33
C PRO A 38 4.65 -16.85 0.18
N ALA A 39 4.89 -17.84 -0.69
CA ALA A 39 6.23 -18.36 -0.98
C ALA A 39 7.11 -17.36 -1.75
N LEU A 40 6.51 -16.52 -2.62
CA LEU A 40 7.22 -15.49 -3.38
C LEU A 40 7.62 -14.30 -2.50
N LEU A 41 6.74 -13.91 -1.56
CA LEU A 41 6.99 -12.81 -0.62
C LEU A 41 8.05 -13.19 0.42
N THR A 42 8.13 -14.45 0.86
CA THR A 42 9.18 -14.91 1.78
C THR A 42 10.43 -15.44 1.06
N HIS A 43 10.55 -15.19 -0.25
CA HIS A 43 11.64 -15.75 -1.04
C HIS A 43 13.00 -15.13 -0.63
N PRO A 44 14.09 -15.92 -0.47
CA PRO A 44 15.41 -15.43 -0.03
C PRO A 44 16.09 -14.48 -1.02
N LYS A 45 15.50 -14.25 -2.20
CA LYS A 45 16.00 -13.31 -3.21
C LYS A 45 15.11 -12.09 -3.24
N GLU A 46 15.69 -10.97 -2.85
CA GLU A 46 15.04 -9.67 -2.83
C GLU A 46 14.41 -9.29 -4.18
N LYS A 47 15.04 -9.66 -5.30
CA LYS A 47 14.48 -9.39 -6.64
C LYS A 47 13.13 -10.07 -6.88
N ILE A 48 12.93 -11.29 -6.38
CA ILE A 48 11.67 -12.04 -6.54
C ILE A 48 10.59 -11.43 -5.63
N ASN A 49 10.97 -11.12 -4.39
CA ASN A 49 10.09 -10.42 -3.46
C ASN A 49 9.63 -9.07 -4.06
N LYS A 50 10.55 -8.26 -4.59
CA LYS A 50 10.22 -6.98 -5.25
C LYS A 50 9.25 -7.11 -6.42
N GLU A 51 9.46 -8.10 -7.29
CA GLU A 51 8.54 -8.34 -8.41
C GLU A 51 7.18 -8.86 -7.92
N ALA A 52 7.12 -9.65 -6.84
CA ALA A 52 5.86 -10.11 -6.25
C ALA A 52 5.08 -8.96 -5.61
N VAL A 53 5.78 -8.06 -4.93
CA VAL A 53 5.20 -6.83 -4.36
C VAL A 53 4.68 -5.92 -5.47
N TRP A 54 5.48 -5.72 -6.53
CA TRP A 54 5.05 -4.97 -7.70
C TRP A 54 3.79 -5.58 -8.33
N PHE A 55 3.74 -6.90 -8.45
CA PHE A 55 2.57 -7.60 -8.97
C PHE A 55 1.32 -7.36 -8.12
N LEU A 56 1.41 -7.52 -6.80
CA LEU A 56 0.28 -7.24 -5.90
C LEU A 56 -0.15 -5.77 -5.97
N SER A 57 0.80 -4.84 -6.12
CA SER A 57 0.49 -3.40 -6.21
C SER A 57 -0.37 -3.05 -7.43
N ASN A 58 -0.20 -3.77 -8.55
CA ASN A 58 -1.02 -3.61 -9.75
C ASN A 58 -2.42 -4.19 -9.56
N ILE A 59 -2.55 -5.34 -8.89
CA ILE A 59 -3.87 -5.92 -8.57
C ILE A 59 -4.65 -4.98 -7.66
N THR A 60 -4.00 -4.42 -6.64
CA THR A 60 -4.64 -3.50 -5.69
C THR A 60 -4.95 -2.12 -6.29
N ALA A 61 -4.39 -1.81 -7.46
CA ALA A 61 -4.72 -0.61 -8.22
C ALA A 61 -5.96 -0.78 -9.13
N GLY A 62 -6.45 -2.01 -9.30
CA GLY A 62 -7.62 -2.31 -10.12
C GLY A 62 -8.94 -2.25 -9.34
N SER A 63 -9.88 -3.13 -9.68
CA SER A 63 -11.25 -3.07 -9.16
C SER A 63 -11.35 -3.44 -7.66
N GLN A 64 -12.44 -3.02 -7.01
CA GLN A 64 -12.70 -3.34 -5.60
C GLN A 64 -12.72 -4.85 -5.29
N GLN A 65 -13.17 -5.66 -6.27
CA GLN A 65 -13.18 -7.11 -6.15
C GLN A 65 -11.76 -7.69 -6.14
N GLN A 66 -10.86 -7.10 -6.93
CA GLN A 66 -9.45 -7.51 -7.00
C GLN A 66 -8.70 -7.16 -5.73
N VAL A 67 -8.95 -5.96 -5.19
CA VAL A 67 -8.45 -5.57 -3.86
C VAL A 67 -8.94 -6.55 -2.80
N GLN A 68 -10.23 -6.92 -2.83
CA GLN A 68 -10.80 -7.88 -1.88
C GLN A 68 -10.14 -9.25 -1.99
N ALA A 69 -9.86 -9.74 -3.20
CA ALA A 69 -9.17 -11.02 -3.38
C ALA A 69 -7.79 -11.06 -2.72
N VAL A 70 -7.04 -9.95 -2.76
CA VAL A 70 -5.72 -9.84 -2.08
C VAL A 70 -5.89 -9.83 -0.56
N ILE A 71 -6.93 -9.14 -0.06
CA ILE A 71 -7.27 -9.10 1.36
C ILE A 71 -7.67 -10.50 1.85
N ASP A 72 -8.56 -11.18 1.15
CA ASP A 72 -9.07 -12.52 1.50
C ASP A 72 -7.95 -13.57 1.49
N ALA A 73 -6.95 -13.40 0.62
CA ALA A 73 -5.77 -14.25 0.55
C ALA A 73 -4.76 -13.97 1.69
N ASN A 74 -5.00 -12.99 2.57
CA ASN A 74 -4.05 -12.51 3.57
C ASN A 74 -2.69 -12.11 2.97
N LEU A 75 -2.72 -11.60 1.75
CA LEU A 75 -1.54 -11.18 0.99
C LEU A 75 -1.29 -9.69 1.07
N VAL A 76 -1.92 -9.01 2.04
CA VAL A 76 -1.61 -7.63 2.41
C VAL A 76 -0.13 -7.61 2.81
N PRO A 77 0.79 -7.14 1.93
CA PRO A 77 2.22 -7.28 2.19
C PRO A 77 2.62 -6.38 3.37
N LYS A 78 3.82 -6.52 3.93
CA LYS A 78 4.38 -5.44 4.76
C LYS A 78 4.59 -4.15 3.94
N GLU A 79 4.75 -4.27 2.62
CA GLU A 79 4.58 -3.15 1.67
C GLU A 79 3.11 -2.80 1.37
N ALA A 80 2.16 -3.16 2.23
CA ALA A 80 0.77 -2.71 2.11
C ALA A 80 0.67 -1.19 2.04
N ALA A 81 1.69 -0.45 2.46
CA ALA A 81 1.84 0.95 2.15
C ALA A 81 1.68 1.30 0.66
N TRP A 82 2.19 0.47 -0.25
CA TRP A 82 2.00 0.62 -1.71
C TRP A 82 0.61 0.18 -2.18
N ALA A 83 0.08 -0.91 -1.65
CA ALA A 83 -1.28 -1.34 -1.97
C ALA A 83 -2.31 -0.28 -1.54
N ILE A 84 -2.07 0.34 -0.37
CA ILE A 84 -2.88 1.38 0.23
C ILE A 84 -2.72 2.72 -0.48
N SER A 85 -1.50 3.08 -0.87
CA SER A 85 -1.26 4.31 -1.64
C SER A 85 -1.93 4.26 -3.02
N ASN A 86 -2.08 3.05 -3.57
CA ASN A 86 -2.83 2.77 -4.78
C ASN A 86 -4.34 2.61 -4.58
N LEU A 87 -4.85 2.60 -3.34
CA LEU A 87 -6.28 2.78 -3.06
C LEU A 87 -6.66 4.25 -3.34
N LYS A 88 -6.52 4.70 -4.59
CA LYS A 88 -7.07 5.96 -5.03
C LYS A 88 -8.59 5.83 -5.01
N VAL A 89 -9.23 6.64 -4.15
CA VAL A 89 -10.58 7.18 -4.36
C VAL A 89 -11.76 6.20 -4.24
N SER A 90 -11.56 4.87 -4.28
CA SER A 90 -12.68 3.90 -4.24
C SER A 90 -12.71 2.97 -3.03
N GLY A 91 -11.80 3.13 -2.06
CA GLY A 91 -11.70 2.21 -0.92
C GLY A 91 -13.03 2.06 -0.19
N ARG A 92 -13.46 0.83 -0.02
CA ARG A 92 -14.60 0.49 0.85
C ARG A 92 -14.17 0.68 2.32
N LYS A 93 -15.05 1.26 3.16
CA LYS A 93 -14.71 1.54 4.58
C LYS A 93 -14.32 0.28 5.35
N ASP A 94 -14.91 -0.85 4.99
CA ASP A 94 -14.61 -2.20 5.47
C ASP A 94 -13.17 -2.63 5.14
N GLN A 95 -12.68 -2.34 3.93
CA GLN A 95 -11.31 -2.68 3.54
C GLN A 95 -10.29 -1.82 4.28
N VAL A 96 -10.56 -0.51 4.42
CA VAL A 96 -9.69 0.39 5.20
C VAL A 96 -9.65 -0.01 6.67
N ALA A 97 -10.80 -0.35 7.27
CA ALA A 97 -10.86 -0.82 8.65
C ALA A 97 -10.04 -2.11 8.86
N TYR A 98 -10.12 -3.06 7.91
CA TYR A 98 -9.29 -4.27 7.96
C TYR A 98 -7.79 -3.95 7.91
N LEU A 99 -7.37 -3.03 7.04
CA LEU A 99 -5.96 -2.63 6.92
C LEU A 99 -5.44 -1.96 8.19
N ILE A 100 -6.26 -1.16 8.87
CA ILE A 100 -5.93 -0.57 10.17
C ILE A 100 -5.76 -1.68 11.21
N GLN A 101 -6.65 -2.68 11.24
CA GLN A 101 -6.54 -3.84 12.16
C GLN A 101 -5.29 -4.68 11.92
N GLN A 102 -4.77 -4.71 10.69
CA GLN A 102 -3.52 -5.42 10.36
C GLN A 102 -2.25 -4.62 10.75
N ASN A 103 -2.36 -3.51 11.48
CA ASN A 103 -1.24 -2.66 11.91
C ASN A 103 -0.34 -2.21 10.73
N VAL A 104 -0.96 -1.77 9.64
CA VAL A 104 -0.22 -1.31 8.45
C VAL A 104 0.34 0.11 8.60
N ILE A 105 -0.20 0.91 9.54
CA ILE A 105 0.19 2.31 9.76
C ILE A 105 1.68 2.46 10.19
N PRO A 106 2.22 1.70 11.17
CA PRO A 106 3.62 1.84 11.56
C PRO A 106 4.63 1.54 10.43
N PRO A 107 4.52 0.43 9.66
CA PRO A 107 5.34 0.22 8.46
C PRO A 107 5.23 1.36 7.44
N PHE A 108 4.04 1.96 7.32
CA PHE A 108 3.78 3.09 6.43
C PHE A 108 4.61 4.32 6.80
N CYS A 109 4.60 4.70 8.08
CA CYS A 109 5.36 5.83 8.60
C CYS A 109 6.87 5.62 8.48
N ASN A 110 7.35 4.37 8.51
CA ASN A 110 8.75 4.05 8.25
C ASN A 110 9.16 4.21 6.78
N LEU A 111 8.22 4.17 5.85
CA LEU A 111 8.49 4.39 4.43
C LEU A 111 8.45 5.87 4.02
N LEU A 112 8.00 6.78 4.89
CA LEU A 112 7.99 8.23 4.60
C LEU A 112 9.38 8.86 4.45
N THR A 113 10.45 8.10 4.69
CA THR A 113 11.85 8.54 4.52
C THR A 113 12.45 8.13 3.16
N VAL A 114 11.66 7.59 2.24
CA VAL A 114 12.11 7.20 0.89
C VAL A 114 12.02 8.37 -0.11
N LYS A 115 12.28 8.11 -1.40
CA LYS A 115 12.33 9.13 -2.46
C LYS A 115 11.03 9.93 -2.58
N ASP A 116 11.14 11.22 -2.87
CA ASP A 116 10.05 12.22 -2.92
C ASP A 116 8.81 11.74 -3.70
N ALA A 117 9.00 11.19 -4.90
CA ALA A 117 7.89 10.72 -5.73
C ALA A 117 7.05 9.63 -5.05
N GLN A 118 7.66 8.79 -4.23
CA GLN A 118 6.98 7.73 -3.48
C GLN A 118 6.34 8.29 -2.20
N VAL A 119 7.00 9.25 -1.55
CA VAL A 119 6.46 9.95 -0.36
C VAL A 119 5.13 10.63 -0.67
N VAL A 120 4.99 11.26 -1.84
CA VAL A 120 3.70 11.85 -2.27
C VAL A 120 2.58 10.80 -2.33
N VAL A 121 2.84 9.63 -2.92
CA VAL A 121 1.81 8.57 -3.01
C VAL A 121 1.47 8.04 -1.62
N LEU A 122 2.49 7.87 -0.76
CA LEU A 122 2.29 7.45 0.62
C LEU A 122 1.44 8.47 1.40
N LEU A 123 1.78 9.75 1.40
CA LEU A 123 0.99 10.76 2.09
C LEU A 123 -0.48 10.79 1.61
N ASN A 124 -0.73 10.62 0.32
CA ASN A 124 -2.09 10.49 -0.21
C ASN A 124 -2.84 9.27 0.37
N GLY A 125 -2.18 8.11 0.43
CA GLY A 125 -2.74 6.91 1.05
C GLY A 125 -3.08 7.12 2.53
N LEU A 126 -2.18 7.76 3.28
CA LEU A 126 -2.38 8.04 4.71
C LEU A 126 -3.54 9.03 4.94
N SER A 127 -3.60 10.12 4.17
CA SER A 127 -4.70 11.09 4.22
C SER A 127 -6.05 10.43 3.95
N ASN A 128 -6.12 9.50 2.99
CA ASN A 128 -7.35 8.76 2.71
C ASN A 128 -7.75 7.82 3.86
N ILE A 129 -6.79 7.10 4.47
CA ILE A 129 -7.07 6.27 5.65
C ILE A 129 -7.64 7.12 6.76
N LEU A 130 -7.01 8.25 7.06
CA LEU A 130 -7.44 9.18 8.11
C LEU A 130 -8.86 9.70 7.89
N LYS A 131 -9.18 10.11 6.66
CA LYS A 131 -10.53 10.57 6.28
C LYS A 131 -11.60 9.48 6.41
N MET A 132 -11.22 8.22 6.20
CA MET A 132 -12.16 7.09 6.16
C MET A 132 -12.31 6.38 7.50
N ALA A 133 -11.28 6.41 8.35
CA ALA A 133 -11.30 5.85 9.67
C ALA A 133 -12.25 6.66 10.56
N LYS A 134 -13.23 5.98 11.16
CA LYS A 134 -14.17 6.60 12.11
C LYS A 134 -13.61 6.67 13.53
N ASP A 135 -12.72 5.75 13.89
CA ASP A 135 -12.13 5.62 15.23
C ASP A 135 -10.63 5.89 15.17
N LYS A 136 -10.24 7.04 15.72
CA LYS A 136 -8.89 7.48 16.14
C LYS A 136 -7.71 6.68 15.55
N PRO A 137 -7.50 6.68 14.22
CA PRO A 137 -6.26 6.17 13.64
C PRO A 137 -5.05 7.02 14.06
N GLY A 138 -5.30 8.22 14.61
CA GLY A 138 -4.26 9.15 15.04
C GLY A 138 -3.34 8.57 16.10
N ASN A 139 -3.89 7.87 17.09
CA ASN A 139 -3.10 7.19 18.12
C ASN A 139 -2.12 6.17 17.51
N LEU A 140 -2.53 5.46 16.45
CA LEU A 140 -1.67 4.49 15.76
C LEU A 140 -0.52 5.15 14.97
N ILE A 141 -0.70 6.41 14.56
CA ILE A 141 0.35 7.21 13.91
C ILE A 141 1.32 7.78 14.97
N GLU A 142 0.80 8.17 16.13
CA GLU A 142 1.60 8.67 17.24
C GLU A 142 2.44 7.59 17.91
N GLU A 143 1.88 6.38 18.11
CA GLU A 143 2.54 5.27 18.81
C GLU A 143 3.87 4.85 18.17
N ASP A 144 4.05 5.05 16.86
CA ASP A 144 5.30 4.72 16.14
C ASP A 144 6.13 5.96 15.75
N GLY A 145 5.80 7.14 16.29
CA GLY A 145 6.48 8.39 15.94
C GLY A 145 6.27 8.83 14.49
N GLY A 146 5.21 8.33 13.84
CA GLY A 146 4.84 8.71 12.48
C GLY A 146 4.46 10.18 12.36
N LEU A 147 3.83 10.74 13.39
CA LEU A 147 3.44 12.16 13.44
C LEU A 147 4.66 13.09 13.32
N GLU A 148 5.74 12.78 14.03
CA GLU A 148 6.98 13.58 13.98
C GLU A 148 7.62 13.54 12.59
N LYS A 149 7.57 12.39 11.91
CA LYS A 149 8.04 12.29 10.51
C LYS A 149 7.19 13.13 9.56
N ILE A 150 5.87 13.14 9.74
CA ILE A 150 4.97 13.97 8.92
C ILE A 150 5.22 15.46 9.19
N LYS A 151 5.47 15.87 10.44
CA LYS A 151 5.87 17.24 10.78
C LYS A 151 7.16 17.65 10.09
N GLN A 152 8.15 16.75 10.02
CA GLN A 152 9.40 17.01 9.28
C GLN A 152 9.13 17.27 7.79
N LEU A 153 8.19 16.54 7.19
CA LEU A 153 7.78 16.72 5.79
C LEU A 153 7.09 18.07 5.51
N GLN A 154 6.64 18.81 6.53
CA GLN A 154 6.15 20.18 6.35
C GLN A 154 7.27 21.18 5.99
N ASN A 155 8.54 20.81 6.12
CA ASN A 155 9.66 21.64 5.70
C ASN A 155 10.28 21.15 4.39
N HIS A 156 9.60 20.25 3.67
CA HIS A 156 10.12 19.67 2.43
C HIS A 156 10.10 20.69 1.28
N GLU A 157 11.12 20.69 0.42
CA GLU A 157 11.23 21.58 -0.74
C GLU A 157 10.14 21.32 -1.81
N ASN A 158 9.48 20.16 -1.73
CA ASN A 158 8.42 19.76 -2.63
C ASN A 158 7.08 20.26 -2.09
N GLU A 159 6.46 21.18 -2.83
CA GLU A 159 5.22 21.84 -2.44
C GLU A 159 4.04 20.85 -2.27
N ASP A 160 4.00 19.76 -3.04
CA ASP A 160 2.95 18.74 -2.91
C ASP A 160 3.12 17.94 -1.62
N ILE A 161 4.36 17.58 -1.26
CA ILE A 161 4.67 16.89 -0.01
C ILE A 161 4.31 17.78 1.18
N TYR A 162 4.71 19.05 1.12
CA TYR A 162 4.38 20.04 2.13
C TYR A 162 2.87 20.17 2.35
N LYS A 163 2.10 20.38 1.28
CA LYS A 163 0.64 20.55 1.35
C LYS A 163 -0.03 19.31 1.94
N LEU A 164 0.34 18.12 1.47
CA LEU A 164 -0.23 16.86 1.98
C LEU A 164 0.11 16.63 3.45
N ALA A 165 1.36 16.90 3.86
CA ALA A 165 1.76 16.79 5.26
C ALA A 165 0.98 17.76 6.16
N TYR A 166 0.76 19.00 5.69
CA TYR A 166 -0.04 19.98 6.40
C TYR A 166 -1.50 19.53 6.54
N GLU A 167 -2.15 19.07 5.47
CA GLU A 167 -3.52 18.58 5.52
C GLU A 167 -3.71 17.41 6.49
N ILE A 168 -2.73 16.50 6.55
CA ILE A 168 -2.77 15.36 7.47
C ILE A 168 -2.70 15.82 8.92
N ILE A 169 -1.80 16.76 9.23
CA ILE A 169 -1.63 17.30 10.58
C ILE A 169 -2.87 18.10 11.00
N ASP A 170 -3.43 18.91 10.10
CA ASP A 170 -4.63 19.70 10.37
C ASP A 170 -5.84 18.81 10.67
N GLN A 171 -6.00 17.71 9.92
CA GLN A 171 -7.03 16.69 10.19
C GLN A 171 -6.80 15.99 11.55
N PHE A 172 -5.55 15.75 11.92
CA PHE A 172 -5.20 15.13 13.19
C PHE A 172 -5.57 16.04 14.37
N VAL A 173 -5.12 17.30 14.33
CA VAL A 173 -5.38 18.28 15.40
C VAL A 173 -6.87 18.57 15.55
N CYS A 174 -7.61 18.71 14.44
CA CYS A 174 -9.07 18.87 14.50
C CYS A 174 -9.80 17.64 15.07
N SER A 175 -9.17 16.46 15.07
CA SER A 175 -9.75 15.24 15.64
C SER A 175 -9.51 15.09 17.14
N ASP A 176 -8.53 15.81 17.70
CA ASP A 176 -8.19 15.79 19.13
C ASP A 176 -8.98 16.82 19.96
N ASP A 177 -9.47 17.88 19.32
CA ASP A 177 -10.25 18.96 19.96
C ASP A 177 -11.76 18.63 20.14
N ASN A 178 -12.19 17.39 19.87
CA ASN A 178 -13.61 16.96 19.94
C ASN A 178 -13.81 15.62 20.65
#